data_AF-A0A4Q0Y3H3-F1
#
_entry.id   AF-A0A4Q0Y3H3-F1
#
_cell.length_a   1.000
_cell.length_b   1.000
_cell.length_c   1.000
_cell.angle_alpha   90.00
_cell.angle_beta   90.00
_cell.angle_gamma   90.00
#
_symmetry.space_group_name_H-M   'P 1'
#
loop_
_entity.id
_entity.type
_entity.pdbx_description
1 polymer ?
#
loop_
_entity_poly.entity_id
_entity_poly.type
_entity_poly.pdbx_seq_one_letter_code
_entity_poly.pdbx_strand_id
1 'polypeptide(L)'
;MIIEQKNVFSILAYLVIIIIGLKLSSSIILPFLIAFFLFIIFLPLIKILNKYSVPNSISTLIILLIIIFIIFLFSSYFISANEDIIRNLNFYQNKYQEIIYKIILFFEHLNISFEWSSLIKAVEPGKIIRYITNFFSNMGNIILDISLTILLLMFLLFESNTVLKKTSYFIKTKEGENKIDTFFKNINRYFLIKTFTSLLTGFLIWIILSYFELPHAFFFALITFLLNYIPSIGSFIAAFFAIFASLLQLKDKFVE
;
A
#
# COMPACT_ATOMS: atom_id res chain seq x y z
N MET A 1 -32.84 -36.08 -10.81
CA MET A 1 -31.72 -36.36 -9.90
C MET A 1 -30.37 -36.59 -10.62
N ILE A 2 -30.22 -37.57 -11.53
CA ILE A 2 -28.92 -37.83 -12.22
C ILE A 2 -28.50 -36.68 -13.17
N ILE A 3 -29.44 -36.02 -13.84
CA ILE A 3 -29.17 -34.90 -14.75
C ILE A 3 -28.69 -33.65 -13.98
N GLU A 4 -29.27 -33.38 -12.79
CA GLU A 4 -28.85 -32.27 -11.94
C GLU A 4 -27.44 -32.46 -11.39
N GLN A 5 -27.06 -33.69 -11.01
CA GLN A 5 -25.69 -34.00 -10.57
C GLN A 5 -24.65 -33.82 -11.69
N LYS A 6 -25.00 -34.16 -12.94
CA LYS A 6 -24.12 -33.95 -14.12
C LYS A 6 -23.85 -32.46 -14.37
N ASN A 7 -24.85 -31.61 -14.17
CA ASN A 7 -24.69 -30.15 -14.33
C ASN A 7 -23.80 -29.57 -13.22
N VAL A 8 -23.95 -30.03 -11.97
CA VAL A 8 -23.10 -29.60 -10.85
C VAL A 8 -21.65 -29.99 -11.07
N PHE A 9 -21.38 -31.23 -11.52
CA PHE A 9 -20.01 -31.67 -11.78
C PHE A 9 -19.34 -30.89 -12.92
N SER A 10 -20.11 -30.56 -13.97
CA SER A 10 -19.61 -29.75 -15.09
C SER A 10 -19.31 -28.31 -14.66
N ILE A 11 -20.20 -27.69 -13.86
CA ILE A 11 -19.98 -26.35 -13.30
C ILE A 11 -18.73 -26.31 -12.42
N LEU A 12 -18.53 -27.31 -11.57
CA LEU A 12 -17.33 -27.43 -10.74
C LEU A 12 -16.07 -27.59 -11.58
N ALA A 13 -16.11 -28.41 -12.64
CA ALA A 13 -15.00 -28.56 -13.57
C ALA A 13 -14.66 -27.24 -14.26
N TYR A 14 -15.65 -26.49 -14.76
CA TYR A 14 -15.43 -25.17 -15.35
C TYR A 14 -14.86 -24.18 -14.34
N LEU A 15 -15.37 -24.16 -13.10
CA LEU A 15 -14.83 -23.33 -12.02
C LEU A 15 -13.36 -23.62 -11.74
N VAL A 16 -12.99 -24.90 -11.64
CA VAL A 16 -11.60 -25.32 -11.42
C VAL A 16 -10.71 -24.89 -12.58
N ILE A 17 -11.16 -25.08 -13.83
CA ILE A 17 -10.41 -24.64 -15.02
C ILE A 17 -10.21 -23.13 -15.00
N ILE A 18 -11.25 -22.35 -14.68
CA ILE A 18 -11.17 -20.90 -14.57
C ILE A 18 -10.18 -20.50 -13.47
N ILE A 19 -10.29 -21.07 -12.26
CA ILE A 19 -9.41 -20.75 -11.13
C ILE A 19 -7.96 -21.08 -11.46
N ILE A 20 -7.69 -22.24 -12.06
CA ILE A 20 -6.34 -22.63 -12.48
C ILE A 20 -5.83 -21.68 -13.58
N GLY A 21 -6.65 -21.37 -14.58
CA GLY A 21 -6.30 -20.44 -15.65
C GLY A 21 -5.96 -19.04 -15.11
N LEU A 22 -6.74 -18.54 -14.15
CA LEU A 22 -6.48 -17.28 -13.44
C LEU A 22 -5.19 -17.34 -12.63
N LYS A 23 -4.93 -18.46 -11.93
CA LYS A 23 -3.70 -18.65 -11.14
C LYS A 23 -2.46 -18.69 -12.04
N LEU A 24 -2.51 -19.44 -13.15
CA LEU A 24 -1.42 -19.53 -14.11
C LEU A 24 -1.14 -18.20 -14.80
N SER A 25 -2.18 -17.41 -15.04
CA SER A 25 -2.08 -16.09 -15.69
C SER A 25 -1.92 -14.94 -14.68
N SER A 26 -1.75 -15.23 -13.39
CA SER A 26 -1.71 -14.23 -12.32
C SER A 26 -0.60 -13.19 -12.49
N SER A 27 0.53 -13.57 -13.11
CA SER A 27 1.63 -12.68 -13.46
C SER A 27 1.24 -11.55 -14.42
N ILE A 28 0.15 -11.70 -15.17
CA ILE A 28 -0.37 -10.67 -16.10
C ILE A 28 -1.67 -10.08 -15.55
N ILE A 29 -2.56 -10.93 -15.03
CA ILE A 29 -3.88 -10.51 -14.55
C ILE A 29 -3.76 -9.55 -13.36
N LEU A 30 -2.85 -9.82 -12.41
CA LEU A 30 -2.71 -8.97 -11.23
C LEU A 30 -2.20 -7.57 -11.58
N PRO A 31 -1.08 -7.41 -12.33
CA PRO A 31 -0.67 -6.09 -12.85
C PRO A 31 -1.76 -5.38 -13.65
N PHE A 32 -2.51 -6.11 -14.48
CA PHE A 32 -3.60 -5.52 -15.26
C PHE A 32 -4.73 -5.01 -14.36
N LEU A 33 -5.16 -5.77 -13.36
CA LEU A 33 -6.19 -5.34 -12.41
C LEU A 33 -5.75 -4.11 -11.61
N ILE A 34 -4.48 -4.07 -11.17
CA ILE A 34 -3.91 -2.91 -10.47
C ILE A 34 -3.85 -1.70 -11.41
N ALA A 35 -3.38 -1.87 -12.65
CA ALA A 35 -3.35 -0.81 -13.64
C ALA A 35 -4.75 -0.29 -13.96
N PHE A 36 -5.75 -1.16 -14.09
CA PHE A 36 -7.14 -0.79 -14.31
C PHE A 36 -7.74 -0.04 -13.11
N PHE A 37 -7.43 -0.47 -11.89
CA PHE A 37 -7.82 0.22 -10.67
C PHE A 37 -7.22 1.63 -10.59
N LEU A 38 -5.90 1.75 -10.82
CA LEU A 38 -5.21 3.04 -10.89
C LEU A 38 -5.76 3.92 -12.02
N PHE A 39 -6.06 3.34 -13.17
CA PHE A 39 -6.68 4.05 -14.29
C PHE A 39 -8.00 4.70 -13.86
N ILE A 40 -8.88 3.97 -13.16
CA ILE A 40 -10.14 4.53 -12.64
C ILE A 40 -9.87 5.68 -11.67
N ILE A 41 -8.86 5.57 -10.81
CA ILE A 41 -8.47 6.61 -9.85
C ILE A 41 -7.97 7.88 -10.55
N PHE A 42 -7.18 7.73 -11.63
CA PHE A 42 -6.57 8.85 -12.34
C PHE A 42 -7.46 9.46 -13.44
N LEU A 43 -8.52 8.76 -13.86
CA LEU A 43 -9.44 9.25 -14.88
C LEU A 43 -10.09 10.62 -14.55
N PRO A 44 -10.53 10.92 -13.31
CA PRO A 44 -11.02 12.24 -12.94
C PRO A 44 -9.97 13.34 -13.11
N LEU A 45 -8.71 13.05 -12.79
CA LEU A 45 -7.60 13.99 -12.94
C LEU A 45 -7.42 14.35 -14.43
N ILE A 46 -7.45 13.36 -15.33
CA ILE A 46 -7.43 13.59 -16.79
C ILE A 46 -8.59 14.51 -17.20
N LYS A 47 -9.81 14.25 -16.71
CA LYS A 47 -10.99 15.05 -17.05
C LYS A 47 -10.87 16.50 -16.56
N ILE A 48 -10.29 16.72 -15.38
CA ILE A 48 -10.03 18.05 -14.83
C ILE A 48 -9.01 18.80 -15.72
N LEU A 49 -7.89 18.16 -16.08
CA LEU A 49 -6.89 18.74 -16.98
C LEU A 49 -7.47 19.10 -18.35
N ASN A 50 -8.26 18.20 -18.94
CA ASN A 50 -8.93 18.43 -20.22
C ASN A 50 -9.95 19.59 -20.15
N LYS A 51 -10.58 19.83 -18.98
CA LYS A 51 -11.47 20.99 -18.75
C LYS A 51 -10.71 22.32 -18.84
N TYR A 52 -9.43 22.34 -18.51
CA TYR A 52 -8.54 23.50 -18.68
C TYR A 52 -7.90 23.54 -20.08
N SER A 53 -8.57 22.97 -21.09
CA SER A 53 -8.13 22.98 -22.51
C SER A 53 -6.80 22.28 -22.79
N VAL A 54 -6.30 21.43 -21.88
CA VAL A 54 -5.10 20.61 -22.13
C VAL A 54 -5.46 19.46 -23.09
N PRO A 55 -4.72 19.26 -24.20
CA PRO A 55 -4.92 18.13 -25.10
C PRO A 55 -4.76 16.79 -24.37
N ASN A 56 -5.53 15.78 -24.76
CA ASN A 56 -5.57 14.50 -24.04
C ASN A 56 -4.19 13.85 -23.87
N SER A 57 -3.38 13.81 -24.92
CA SER A 57 -2.04 13.22 -24.88
C SER A 57 -1.10 13.95 -23.90
N ILE A 58 -1.33 15.25 -23.68
CA ILE A 58 -0.55 16.05 -22.73
C ILE A 58 -1.06 15.76 -21.31
N SER A 59 -2.38 15.70 -21.11
CA SER A 59 -2.97 15.32 -19.81
C SER A 59 -2.51 13.95 -19.35
N THR A 60 -2.44 12.95 -20.25
CA THR A 60 -1.95 11.61 -19.92
C THR A 60 -0.46 11.61 -19.60
N LEU A 61 0.36 12.32 -20.38
CA LEU A 61 1.79 12.48 -20.11
C LEU A 61 2.06 13.15 -18.77
N ILE A 62 1.34 14.24 -18.44
CA ILE A 62 1.47 14.95 -17.16
C ILE A 62 1.17 13.99 -16.00
N ILE A 63 0.08 13.23 -16.07
CA ILE A 63 -0.29 12.30 -15.01
C ILE A 63 0.71 11.15 -14.88
N LEU A 64 1.18 10.59 -16.00
CA LEU A 64 2.23 9.57 -15.98
C LEU A 64 3.51 10.08 -15.34
N LEU A 65 3.93 11.30 -15.68
CA LEU A 65 5.11 11.93 -15.08
C LEU A 65 4.92 12.16 -13.58
N ILE A 66 3.74 12.59 -13.14
CA ILE A 66 3.41 12.73 -11.72
C ILE A 66 3.50 11.37 -11.00
N ILE A 67 2.96 10.30 -11.59
CA ILE A 67 3.00 8.95 -11.01
C ILE A 67 4.45 8.47 -10.90
N ILE A 68 5.24 8.60 -11.98
CA ILE A 68 6.66 8.22 -12.01
C ILE A 68 7.43 9.04 -10.96
N PHE A 69 7.16 10.33 -10.84
CA PHE A 69 7.80 11.20 -9.87
C PHE A 69 7.47 10.80 -8.42
N ILE A 70 6.20 10.48 -8.13
CA ILE A 70 5.79 9.99 -6.81
C ILE A 70 6.47 8.65 -6.48
N ILE A 71 6.54 7.74 -7.44
CA ILE A 71 7.25 6.45 -7.27
C ILE A 71 8.74 6.70 -7.03
N PHE A 72 9.36 7.57 -7.82
CA PHE A 72 10.78 7.93 -7.64
C PHE A 72 11.06 8.52 -6.25
N LEU A 73 10.24 9.48 -5.81
CA LEU A 73 10.34 10.03 -4.44
C LEU A 73 10.19 8.91 -3.41
N PHE A 74 9.15 8.09 -3.51
CA PHE A 74 8.93 6.97 -2.60
C PHE A 74 10.15 6.03 -2.55
N SER A 75 10.66 5.61 -3.72
CA SER A 75 11.83 4.73 -3.85
C SER A 75 13.09 5.34 -3.25
N SER A 76 13.34 6.63 -3.45
CA SER A 76 14.52 7.30 -2.91
C SER A 76 14.54 7.30 -1.37
N TYR A 77 13.41 7.64 -0.75
CA TYR A 77 13.25 7.58 0.71
C TYR A 77 13.27 6.14 1.22
N PHE A 78 12.65 5.22 0.48
CA PHE A 78 12.65 3.79 0.80
C PHE A 78 14.08 3.23 0.88
N ILE A 79 14.90 3.53 -0.13
CA ILE A 79 16.31 3.10 -0.20
C ILE A 79 17.08 3.71 0.98
N SER A 80 16.92 5.00 1.24
CA SER A 80 17.58 5.66 2.36
C SER A 80 17.20 5.04 3.72
N ALA A 81 15.92 4.75 3.94
CA ALA A 81 15.45 4.12 5.16
C ALA A 81 16.01 2.71 5.32
N ASN A 82 16.05 1.93 4.23
CA ASN A 82 16.60 0.58 4.23
C ASN A 82 18.11 0.58 4.51
N GLU A 83 18.87 1.49 3.89
CA GLU A 83 20.31 1.63 4.14
C GLU A 83 20.61 2.00 5.60
N ASP A 84 19.83 2.92 6.18
CA ASP A 84 20.00 3.31 7.58
C ASP A 84 19.70 2.17 8.55
N ILE A 85 18.72 1.31 8.24
CA ILE A 85 18.41 0.11 9.03
C ILE A 85 19.57 -0.88 8.98
N ILE A 86 20.13 -1.12 7.79
CA ILE A 86 21.23 -2.07 7.59
C ILE A 86 22.51 -1.57 8.27
N ARG A 87 22.85 -0.28 8.13
CA ARG A 87 24.05 0.31 8.74
C ARG A 87 23.98 0.34 10.26
N ASN A 88 22.80 0.60 10.82
CA ASN A 88 22.59 0.70 12.26
C ASN A 88 22.02 -0.59 12.87
N LEU A 89 22.11 -1.72 12.16
CA LEU A 89 21.50 -2.99 12.58
C LEU A 89 21.96 -3.42 13.97
N ASN A 90 23.27 -3.30 14.26
CA ASN A 90 23.83 -3.60 15.59
C ASN A 90 23.33 -2.63 16.67
N PHE A 91 23.16 -1.34 16.33
CA PHE A 91 22.60 -0.36 17.25
C PHE A 91 21.16 -0.71 17.64
N TYR A 92 20.33 -1.09 16.65
CA TYR A 92 18.95 -1.52 16.92
C TYR A 92 18.87 -2.80 17.75
N GLN A 93 19.80 -3.75 17.57
CA GLN A 93 19.90 -4.94 18.41
C GLN A 93 20.17 -4.59 19.88
N ASN A 94 21.14 -3.71 20.13
CA ASN A 94 21.50 -3.32 21.48
C ASN A 94 20.38 -2.52 22.17
N LYS A 95 19.72 -1.60 21.44
CA LYS A 95 18.56 -0.86 21.96
C LYS A 95 17.39 -1.77 22.30
N TYR A 96 17.14 -2.78 21.48
CA TYR A 96 16.12 -3.78 21.78
C TYR A 96 16.38 -4.49 23.11
N GLN A 97 17.62 -4.89 23.37
CA GLN A 97 18.01 -5.51 24.65
C GLN A 97 17.80 -4.56 25.84
N GLU A 98 18.15 -3.28 25.68
CA GLU A 98 17.94 -2.24 26.70
C GLU A 98 16.45 -2.06 27.04
N ILE A 99 15.57 -2.04 26.03
CA ILE A 99 14.11 -1.92 26.22
C ILE A 99 13.56 -3.11 27.00
N ILE A 100 13.96 -4.33 26.61
CA ILE A 100 13.52 -5.54 27.31
C ILE A 100 13.97 -5.52 28.76
N TYR A 101 15.21 -5.10 29.04
CA TYR A 101 15.70 -4.96 30.39
C TYR A 101 14.90 -3.94 31.23
N LYS A 102 14.58 -2.78 30.66
CA LYS A 102 13.72 -1.77 31.31
C LYS A 102 12.31 -2.29 31.61
N ILE A 103 11.72 -3.06 30.69
CA ILE A 103 10.42 -3.69 30.89
C ILE A 103 10.50 -4.68 32.06
N ILE A 104 11.52 -5.55 32.08
CA ILE A 104 11.72 -6.53 33.17
C ILE A 104 11.80 -5.81 34.52
N LEU A 105 12.65 -4.78 34.63
CA LEU A 105 12.79 -3.98 35.85
C LEU A 105 11.48 -3.31 36.30
N PHE A 106 10.69 -2.79 35.35
CA PHE A 106 9.40 -2.17 35.65
C PHE A 106 8.42 -3.18 36.27
N PHE A 107 8.37 -4.40 35.76
CA PHE A 107 7.50 -5.45 36.30
C PHE A 107 8.04 -6.07 37.60
N GLU A 108 9.36 -6.15 37.76
CA GLU A 108 9.98 -6.52 39.04
C GLU A 108 9.61 -5.52 40.14
N HIS A 109 9.58 -4.21 39.83
CA HIS A 109 9.12 -3.17 40.76
C HIS A 109 7.65 -3.32 41.19
N LEU A 110 6.82 -3.95 40.35
CA LEU A 110 5.43 -4.26 40.63
C LEU A 110 5.24 -5.59 41.39
N ASN A 111 6.32 -6.24 41.84
CA ASN A 111 6.33 -7.57 42.47
C ASN A 111 5.69 -8.67 41.61
N ILE A 112 5.70 -8.52 40.28
CA ILE A 112 5.19 -9.54 39.35
C ILE A 112 6.38 -10.41 38.93
N SER A 113 6.54 -11.57 39.57
CA SER A 113 7.57 -12.55 39.21
C SER A 113 7.14 -13.34 37.97
N PHE A 114 7.55 -12.89 36.79
CA PHE A 114 7.35 -13.60 35.53
C PHE A 114 8.62 -14.37 35.14
N GLU A 115 8.47 -15.50 34.45
CA GLU A 115 9.62 -16.24 33.91
C GLU A 115 10.13 -15.59 32.62
N TRP A 116 10.84 -14.47 32.77
CA TRP A 116 11.30 -13.61 31.67
C TRP A 116 12.22 -14.32 30.67
N SER A 117 12.96 -15.33 31.13
CA SER A 117 13.88 -16.12 30.30
C SER A 117 13.19 -16.81 29.11
N SER A 118 11.93 -17.22 29.28
CA SER A 118 11.10 -17.84 28.24
C SER A 118 10.60 -16.82 27.21
N LEU A 119 10.25 -15.60 27.66
CA LEU A 119 9.82 -14.50 26.78
C LEU A 119 10.99 -13.91 25.97
N ILE A 120 12.15 -13.73 26.59
CA ILE A 120 13.35 -13.21 25.91
C ILE A 120 13.80 -14.15 24.78
N LYS A 121 13.71 -15.47 24.99
CA LYS A 121 14.01 -16.48 23.95
C LYS A 121 12.95 -16.53 22.85
N ALA A 122 11.68 -16.28 23.19
CA ALA A 122 10.62 -16.20 22.19
C ALA A 122 10.79 -14.98 21.26
N VAL A 123 11.34 -13.89 21.79
CA VAL A 123 11.56 -12.63 21.07
C VAL A 123 13.06 -12.41 20.80
N GLU A 124 13.66 -13.30 20.01
CA GLU A 124 15.05 -13.13 19.56
C GLU A 124 15.19 -11.86 18.69
N PRO A 125 16.12 -10.94 19.01
CA PRO A 125 16.32 -9.69 18.26
C PRO A 125 16.59 -9.92 16.77
N GLY A 126 17.34 -10.99 16.46
CA GLY A 126 17.64 -11.39 15.09
C GLY A 126 16.39 -11.79 14.28
N LYS A 127 15.36 -12.35 14.92
CA LYS A 127 14.09 -12.70 14.25
C LYS A 127 13.32 -11.43 13.88
N ILE A 128 13.18 -10.47 14.80
CA ILE A 128 12.50 -9.18 14.54
C ILE A 128 13.19 -8.43 13.41
N ILE A 129 14.52 -8.29 13.48
CA ILE A 129 15.28 -7.58 12.46
C ILE A 129 15.15 -8.29 11.12
N ARG A 130 15.21 -9.62 11.07
CA ARG A 130 14.99 -10.37 9.84
C ARG A 130 13.59 -10.16 9.27
N TYR A 131 12.55 -10.06 10.10
CA TYR A 131 11.20 -9.72 9.63
C TYR A 131 11.15 -8.31 9.03
N ILE A 132 11.82 -7.34 9.68
CA ILE A 132 11.93 -5.97 9.16
C ILE A 132 12.69 -5.98 7.83
N THR A 133 13.89 -6.56 7.76
CA THR A 133 14.69 -6.59 6.52
C THR A 133 14.00 -7.36 5.40
N ASN A 134 13.28 -8.46 5.70
CA ASN A 134 12.49 -9.18 4.70
C ASN A 134 11.30 -8.35 4.22
N PHE A 135 10.63 -7.61 5.11
CA PHE A 135 9.57 -6.68 4.72
C PHE A 135 10.10 -5.62 3.74
N PHE A 136 11.22 -4.97 4.07
CA PHE A 136 11.87 -4.02 3.16
C PHE A 136 12.32 -4.71 1.85
N SER A 137 12.96 -5.88 1.90
CA SER A 137 13.35 -6.60 0.68
C SER A 137 12.15 -6.92 -0.23
N ASN A 138 11.03 -7.36 0.36
CA ASN A 138 9.81 -7.66 -0.38
C ASN A 138 9.18 -6.40 -0.99
N MET A 139 9.19 -5.27 -0.26
CA MET A 139 8.75 -3.99 -0.82
C MET A 139 9.64 -3.53 -1.98
N GLY A 140 10.96 -3.75 -1.88
CA GLY A 140 11.90 -3.49 -2.98
C GLY A 140 11.55 -4.29 -4.24
N ASN A 141 11.21 -5.57 -4.09
CA ASN A 141 10.76 -6.40 -5.21
C ASN A 141 9.45 -5.91 -5.83
N ILE A 142 8.49 -5.47 -5.02
CA ILE A 142 7.21 -4.90 -5.52
C ILE A 142 7.47 -3.66 -6.39
N ILE A 143 8.44 -2.81 -6.02
CA ILE A 143 8.81 -1.62 -6.81
C ILE A 143 9.35 -2.03 -8.18
N LEU A 144 10.17 -3.09 -8.27
CA LEU A 144 10.70 -3.61 -9.53
C LEU A 144 9.60 -4.23 -10.41
N ASP A 145 8.67 -4.95 -9.80
CA ASP A 145 7.56 -5.64 -10.46
C ASP A 145 6.45 -4.68 -10.97
N ILE A 146 6.47 -3.42 -10.54
CA ILE A 146 5.47 -2.42 -10.93
C ILE A 146 5.63 -1.96 -12.39
N SER A 147 6.76 -2.27 -13.04
CA SER A 147 7.07 -1.87 -14.42
C SER A 147 5.98 -2.22 -15.42
N LEU A 148 5.53 -3.48 -15.44
CA LEU A 148 4.46 -3.95 -16.33
C LEU A 148 3.11 -3.29 -15.99
N THR A 149 2.87 -3.03 -14.70
CA THR A 149 1.68 -2.28 -14.25
C THR A 149 1.68 -0.85 -14.79
N ILE A 150 2.82 -0.15 -14.75
CA ILE A 150 2.97 1.21 -15.29
C ILE A 150 2.75 1.21 -16.81
N LEU A 151 3.32 0.22 -17.52
CA LEU A 151 3.15 0.11 -18.96
C LEU A 151 1.66 -0.07 -19.33
N LEU A 152 0.96 -0.99 -18.66
CA LEU A 152 -0.47 -1.21 -18.86
C LEU A 152 -1.29 0.04 -18.50
N LEU A 153 -0.95 0.71 -17.40
CA LEU A 153 -1.60 1.94 -16.97
C LEU A 153 -1.42 3.05 -18.01
N MET A 154 -0.22 3.19 -18.58
CA MET A 154 0.04 4.11 -19.68
C MET A 154 -0.91 3.85 -20.85
N PHE A 155 -1.00 2.60 -21.34
CA PHE A 155 -1.93 2.25 -22.41
C PHE A 155 -3.38 2.59 -22.07
N LEU A 156 -3.84 2.23 -20.86
CA LEU A 156 -5.21 2.53 -20.40
C LEU A 156 -5.48 4.04 -20.34
N LEU A 157 -4.56 4.84 -19.78
CA LEU A 157 -4.70 6.29 -19.69
C LEU A 157 -4.70 6.93 -21.08
N PHE A 158 -3.84 6.47 -22.01
CA PHE A 158 -3.84 6.93 -23.41
C PHE A 158 -5.17 6.63 -24.10
N GLU A 159 -5.79 5.47 -23.86
CA GLU A 159 -7.07 5.09 -24.46
C GLU A 159 -8.30 5.68 -23.74
N SER A 160 -8.13 6.33 -22.58
CA SER A 160 -9.20 6.87 -21.72
C SER A 160 -10.36 7.56 -22.46
N ASN A 161 -10.05 8.48 -23.37
CA ASN A 161 -11.05 9.23 -24.13
C ASN A 161 -11.72 8.40 -25.23
N THR A 162 -11.06 7.37 -25.74
CA THR A 162 -11.61 6.43 -26.73
C THR A 162 -12.52 5.42 -26.05
N VAL A 163 -12.16 4.92 -24.86
CA VAL A 163 -12.98 3.99 -24.08
C VAL A 163 -14.32 4.63 -23.71
N LEU A 164 -14.31 5.88 -23.24
CA LEU A 164 -15.55 6.60 -22.90
C LEU A 164 -16.45 6.86 -24.12
N LYS A 165 -15.86 7.21 -25.28
CA LYS A 165 -16.62 7.43 -26.53
C LYS A 165 -17.13 6.13 -27.17
N LYS A 166 -16.38 5.02 -27.06
CA LYS A 166 -16.77 3.71 -27.58
C LYS A 166 -17.85 3.08 -26.70
N THR A 167 -17.76 3.21 -25.37
CA THR A 167 -18.77 2.67 -24.45
C THR A 167 -20.15 3.31 -24.63
N SER A 168 -20.23 4.62 -24.85
CA SER A 168 -21.49 5.27 -25.25
C SER A 168 -22.05 4.76 -26.59
N TYR A 169 -21.21 4.24 -27.49
CA TYR A 169 -21.65 3.69 -28.77
C TYR A 169 -22.23 2.26 -28.67
N PHE A 170 -21.75 1.46 -27.70
CA PHE A 170 -22.25 0.11 -27.46
C PHE A 170 -23.51 0.08 -26.58
N ILE A 171 -23.76 1.14 -25.81
CA ILE A 171 -24.91 1.24 -24.91
C ILE A 171 -26.04 1.99 -25.61
N LYS A 172 -26.89 1.25 -26.33
CA LYS A 172 -28.00 1.81 -27.12
C LYS A 172 -29.17 2.38 -26.29
N THR A 173 -29.14 2.29 -24.96
CA THR A 173 -30.23 2.73 -24.08
C THR A 173 -29.75 3.79 -23.08
N LYS A 174 -30.46 4.92 -22.98
CA LYS A 174 -30.20 6.00 -22.02
C LYS A 174 -30.09 5.51 -20.55
N GLU A 175 -30.77 4.42 -20.21
CA GLU A 175 -30.69 3.80 -18.89
C GLU A 175 -29.34 3.11 -18.60
N GLY A 176 -28.72 2.49 -19.61
CA GLY A 176 -27.42 1.84 -19.46
C GLY A 176 -26.29 2.86 -19.28
N GLU A 177 -26.34 3.98 -20.03
CA GLU A 177 -25.35 5.06 -19.93
C GLU A 177 -25.40 5.71 -18.54
N ASN A 178 -26.61 6.01 -18.05
CA ASN A 178 -26.80 6.58 -16.71
C ASN A 178 -26.28 5.68 -15.58
N LYS A 179 -26.41 4.34 -15.69
CA LYS A 179 -25.89 3.41 -14.68
C LYS A 179 -24.37 3.40 -14.64
N ILE A 180 -23.70 3.41 -15.80
CA ILE A 180 -22.23 3.44 -15.87
C ILE A 180 -21.69 4.78 -15.38
N ASP A 181 -22.28 5.89 -15.78
CA ASP A 181 -21.89 7.22 -15.30
C ASP A 181 -22.07 7.35 -13.79
N THR A 182 -23.17 6.80 -13.25
CA THR A 182 -23.41 6.79 -11.80
C THR A 182 -22.39 5.90 -11.08
N PHE A 183 -22.04 4.74 -11.64
CA PHE A 183 -21.01 3.85 -11.10
C PHE A 183 -19.65 4.55 -11.02
N PHE A 184 -19.19 5.17 -12.12
CA PHE A 184 -17.95 5.94 -12.13
C PHE A 184 -18.00 7.15 -11.18
N LYS A 185 -19.13 7.87 -11.10
CA LYS A 185 -19.32 8.97 -10.14
C LYS A 185 -19.21 8.51 -8.69
N ASN A 186 -19.85 7.38 -8.36
CA ASN A 186 -19.81 6.82 -7.00
C ASN A 186 -18.41 6.35 -6.62
N ILE A 187 -17.72 5.67 -7.54
CA ILE A 187 -16.33 5.27 -7.34
C ILE A 187 -15.42 6.50 -7.15
N ASN A 188 -15.56 7.51 -8.00
CA ASN A 188 -14.79 8.74 -7.88
C ASN A 188 -15.05 9.46 -6.56
N ARG A 189 -16.31 9.55 -6.12
CA ARG A 189 -16.67 10.14 -4.83
C ARG A 189 -16.04 9.37 -3.67
N TYR A 190 -16.10 8.03 -3.70
CA TYR A 190 -15.44 7.19 -2.72
C TYR A 190 -13.94 7.46 -2.68
N PHE A 191 -13.27 7.47 -3.83
CA PHE A 191 -11.83 7.74 -3.90
C PHE A 191 -11.45 9.15 -3.46
N LEU A 192 -12.25 10.17 -3.76
CA LEU A 192 -11.99 11.54 -3.29
C LEU A 192 -12.06 11.62 -1.76
N ILE A 193 -13.11 11.05 -1.17
CA ILE A 193 -13.24 10.96 0.30
C ILE A 193 -12.05 10.19 0.87
N LYS A 194 -11.71 9.04 0.27
CA LYS A 194 -10.61 8.18 0.72
C LYS A 194 -9.27 8.92 0.64
N THR A 195 -9.00 9.59 -0.48
CA THR A 195 -7.80 10.41 -0.70
C THR A 195 -7.67 11.48 0.36
N PHE A 196 -8.75 12.24 0.61
CA PHE A 196 -8.75 13.30 1.60
C PHE A 196 -8.51 12.75 3.02
N THR A 197 -9.24 11.70 3.42
CA THR A 197 -9.04 11.07 4.73
C THR A 197 -7.64 10.48 4.89
N SER A 198 -7.11 9.79 3.88
CA SER A 198 -5.76 9.25 3.89
C SER A 198 -4.70 10.35 3.97
N LEU A 199 -4.89 11.45 3.23
CA LEU A 199 -3.96 12.58 3.24
C LEU A 199 -3.92 13.20 4.63
N LEU A 200 -5.08 13.41 5.24
CA LEU A 200 -5.18 13.92 6.60
C LEU A 200 -4.52 12.98 7.61
N THR A 201 -4.76 11.67 7.53
CA THR A 201 -4.12 10.68 8.40
C THR A 201 -2.60 10.67 8.23
N GLY A 202 -2.10 10.64 6.99
CA GLY A 202 -0.67 10.67 6.70
C GLY A 202 -0.03 11.96 7.22
N PHE A 203 -0.68 13.11 7.01
CA PHE A 203 -0.21 14.40 7.50
C PHE A 203 -0.14 14.47 9.03
N LEU A 204 -1.14 13.95 9.74
CA LEU A 204 -1.12 13.86 11.20
C LEU A 204 0.04 12.98 11.69
N ILE A 205 0.26 11.83 11.04
CA ILE A 205 1.37 10.94 11.37
C ILE A 205 2.71 11.62 11.08
N TRP A 206 2.84 12.36 9.99
CA TRP A 206 4.05 13.13 9.71
C TRP A 206 4.36 14.12 10.85
N ILE A 207 3.36 14.87 11.30
CA ILE A 207 3.52 15.82 12.42
C ILE A 207 3.93 15.08 13.68
N ILE A 208 3.24 14.00 14.04
CA ILE A 208 3.51 13.23 15.25
C ILE A 208 4.94 12.67 15.20
N LEU A 209 5.31 11.99 14.11
CA LEU A 209 6.64 11.39 13.97
C LEU A 209 7.75 12.44 13.93
N SER A 210 7.51 13.59 13.28
CA SER A 210 8.48 14.69 13.25
C SER A 210 8.64 15.35 14.62
N TYR A 211 7.55 15.50 15.38
CA TYR A 211 7.58 16.03 16.76
C TYR A 211 8.44 15.16 17.69
N PHE A 212 8.42 13.84 17.47
CA PHE A 212 9.27 12.90 18.18
C PHE A 212 10.64 12.67 17.53
N GLU A 213 11.03 13.48 16.54
CA GLU A 213 12.32 13.42 15.86
C GLU A 213 12.63 12.03 15.26
N LEU A 214 11.60 11.32 14.84
CA LEU A 214 11.76 10.01 14.22
C LEU A 214 12.45 10.17 12.85
N PRO A 215 13.57 9.48 12.59
CA PRO A 215 14.16 9.47 11.25
C PRO A 215 13.14 8.93 10.23
N HIS A 216 13.18 9.49 9.03
CA HIS A 216 12.29 9.12 7.92
C HIS A 216 10.78 9.32 8.21
N ALA A 217 10.41 10.26 9.09
CA ALA A 217 9.01 10.58 9.42
C ALA A 217 8.13 10.84 8.18
N PHE A 218 8.68 11.50 7.15
CA PHE A 218 7.96 11.75 5.89
C PHE A 218 7.65 10.46 5.12
N PHE A 219 8.62 9.56 4.98
CA PHE A 219 8.42 8.23 4.39
C PHE A 219 7.37 7.43 5.17
N PHE A 220 7.47 7.51 6.50
CA PHE A 220 6.44 7.24 7.50
C PHE A 220 5.00 7.54 7.07
N ALA A 221 4.76 8.83 6.97
CA ALA A 221 3.49 9.41 6.60
C ALA A 221 3.03 8.99 5.20
N LEU A 222 3.96 8.90 4.26
CA LEU A 222 3.69 8.50 2.87
C LEU A 222 3.19 7.05 2.79
N ILE A 223 3.85 6.12 3.49
CA ILE A 223 3.37 4.72 3.60
C ILE A 223 1.99 4.69 4.25
N THR A 224 1.78 5.45 5.32
CA THR A 224 0.47 5.47 5.97
C THR A 224 -0.62 5.95 5.03
N PHE A 225 -0.35 7.06 4.32
CA PHE A 225 -1.25 7.61 3.32
C PHE A 225 -1.64 6.55 2.28
N LEU A 226 -0.65 5.84 1.73
CA LEU A 226 -0.86 4.81 0.71
C LEU A 226 -1.65 3.62 1.25
N LEU A 227 -1.23 3.06 2.39
CA LEU A 227 -1.84 1.86 2.95
C LEU A 227 -3.22 2.13 3.55
N ASN A 228 -3.52 3.38 3.93
CA ASN A 228 -4.84 3.76 4.42
C ASN A 228 -5.94 3.62 3.35
N TYR A 229 -5.58 3.50 2.05
CA TYR A 229 -6.54 3.15 0.99
C TYR A 229 -7.12 1.74 1.13
N ILE A 230 -6.38 0.80 1.72
CA ILE A 230 -6.82 -0.59 1.86
C ILE A 230 -7.50 -0.75 3.22
N PRO A 231 -8.83 -0.97 3.28
CA PRO A 231 -9.54 -1.23 4.53
C PRO A 231 -8.87 -2.39 5.28
N SER A 232 -8.79 -2.33 6.61
CA SER A 232 -8.15 -3.31 7.52
C SER A 232 -6.61 -3.36 7.61
N ILE A 233 -5.85 -2.70 6.71
CA ILE A 233 -4.38 -2.61 6.85
C ILE A 233 -3.95 -1.57 7.92
N GLY A 234 -4.84 -0.65 8.28
CA GLY A 234 -4.63 0.39 9.30
C GLY A 234 -3.99 -0.09 10.60
N SER A 235 -4.46 -1.20 11.17
CA SER A 235 -3.94 -1.75 12.43
C SER A 235 -2.53 -2.32 12.28
N PHE A 236 -2.20 -2.91 11.13
CA PHE A 236 -0.85 -3.39 10.83
C PHE A 236 0.14 -2.23 10.74
N ILE A 237 -0.26 -1.14 10.09
CA ILE A 237 0.53 0.09 9.97
C ILE A 237 0.83 0.67 11.35
N ALA A 238 -0.21 0.80 12.19
CA ALA A 238 -0.08 1.34 13.53
C ALA A 238 0.86 0.49 14.40
N ALA A 239 0.74 -0.85 14.34
CA ALA A 239 1.62 -1.76 15.06
C ALA A 239 3.07 -1.67 14.56
N PHE A 240 3.28 -1.63 13.25
CA PHE A 240 4.60 -1.46 12.65
C PHE A 240 5.26 -0.16 13.10
N PHE A 241 4.55 0.97 13.06
CA PHE A 241 5.09 2.24 13.54
C PHE A 241 5.30 2.29 15.04
N ALA A 242 4.42 1.71 15.85
CA ALA A 242 4.64 1.65 17.29
C ALA A 242 5.94 0.90 17.62
N ILE A 243 6.18 -0.25 16.97
CA ILE A 243 7.41 -1.03 17.14
C ILE A 243 8.62 -0.24 16.63
N PHE A 244 8.56 0.26 15.40
CA PHE A 244 9.68 0.97 14.79
C PHE A 244 10.02 2.28 15.54
N ALA A 245 9.01 3.03 15.98
CA ALA A 245 9.18 4.20 16.81
C ALA A 245 9.79 3.86 18.17
N SER A 246 9.31 2.80 18.84
CA SER A 246 9.88 2.39 20.14
C SER A 246 11.38 2.06 20.06
N LEU A 247 11.85 1.48 18.94
CA LEU A 247 13.26 1.16 18.71
C LEU A 247 14.12 2.42 18.47
N LEU A 248 13.52 3.50 17.99
CA LEU A 248 14.20 4.73 17.57
C LEU A 248 14.14 5.88 18.59
N GLN A 249 13.03 5.99 19.33
CA GLN A 249 12.66 7.17 20.10
C GLN A 249 13.34 7.25 21.48
N LEU A 250 14.08 6.22 21.89
CA LEU A 250 14.98 6.27 23.06
C LEU A 250 16.39 6.77 22.69
N LYS A 251 16.48 7.65 21.70
CA LYS A 251 17.73 8.33 21.41
C LYS A 251 18.07 9.33 22.52
N ASP A 252 17.14 10.17 23.02
CA ASP A 252 17.53 11.22 23.97
C ASP A 252 16.46 11.78 24.95
N LYS A 253 15.17 11.40 24.91
CA LYS A 253 14.11 12.18 25.65
C LYS A 253 13.61 11.64 26.99
N PHE A 254 14.12 10.52 27.48
CA PHE A 254 13.64 9.89 28.74
C PHE A 254 14.79 9.41 29.65
N VAL A 255 15.98 10.02 29.52
CA VAL A 255 17.15 9.75 30.38
C VAL A 255 17.52 10.96 31.25
N GLU A 256 16.70 12.02 31.25
CA GLU A 256 16.73 13.04 32.31
C GLU A 256 15.60 12.83 33.31
#